data_AF-A0A660C7Z7-F1
#
_entry.id   AF-A0A660C7Z7-F1
#
_cell.length_a   1.000
_cell.length_b   1.000
_cell.length_c   1.000
_cell.angle_alpha   90.00
_cell.angle_beta   90.00
_cell.angle_gamma   90.00
#
_symmetry.space_group_name_H-M   'P 1'
#
loop_
_entity.id
_entity.type
_entity.pdbx_description
1 polymer ?
#
loop_
_entity_poly.entity_id
_entity_poly.type
_entity_poly.pdbx_seq_one_letter_code
_entity_poly.pdbx_strand_id
1 'polypeptide(L)'
;MTEVPDVVGLGAEDACDIVRRAGLVPVGPDGADAPQSGVVSSQRPIGAAGAEEGATVVLWTHPGRDAAEALVGPSPTESADLDPA
;
A
#
# COMPACT_ATOMS: atom_id res chain seq x y z
N MET A 1 18.95 -6.80 1.30
CA MET A 1 17.96 -6.85 0.20
C MET A 1 16.60 -6.91 0.84
N THR A 2 15.76 -5.94 0.53
CA THR A 2 14.36 -5.90 0.98
C THR A 2 13.48 -6.41 -0.16
N GLU A 3 12.38 -7.08 0.17
CA GLU A 3 11.41 -7.52 -0.81
C GLU A 3 10.48 -6.36 -1.16
N VAL A 4 10.21 -6.16 -2.45
CA VAL A 4 9.27 -5.13 -2.90
C VAL A 4 7.85 -5.62 -2.62
N PRO A 5 7.06 -4.92 -1.77
CA PRO A 5 5.70 -5.31 -1.50
C PRO A 5 4.83 -5.13 -2.75
N ASP A 6 3.86 -6.03 -2.94
CA ASP A 6 2.84 -5.86 -3.98
C ASP A 6 1.70 -5.01 -3.41
N VAL A 7 1.53 -3.81 -3.98
CA VAL A 7 0.54 -2.80 -3.56
C VAL A 7 -0.46 -2.47 -4.67
N VAL A 8 -0.45 -3.25 -5.76
CA VAL A 8 -1.41 -3.10 -6.86
C VAL A 8 -2.82 -3.42 -6.36
N GLY A 9 -3.78 -2.56 -6.68
CA GLY A 9 -5.16 -2.66 -6.20
C GLY A 9 -5.41 -2.02 -4.82
N LEU A 10 -4.36 -1.58 -4.11
CA LEU A 10 -4.52 -0.85 -2.86
C LEU A 10 -4.79 0.64 -3.09
N GLY A 11 -5.35 1.29 -2.06
CA GLY A 11 -5.43 2.75 -2.01
C GLY A 11 -4.02 3.36 -2.02
N ALA A 12 -3.87 4.51 -2.68
CA ALA A 12 -2.58 5.17 -2.84
C ALA A 12 -1.88 5.47 -1.50
N GLU A 13 -2.64 5.87 -0.48
CA GLU A 13 -2.11 6.15 0.87
C GLU A 13 -1.60 4.88 1.56
N ASP A 14 -2.40 3.81 1.61
CA ASP A 14 -2.00 2.50 2.15
C ASP A 14 -0.77 1.94 1.42
N ALA A 15 -0.78 1.99 0.10
CA ALA A 15 0.33 1.56 -0.74
C ALA A 15 1.62 2.31 -0.37
N CYS A 16 1.54 3.63 -0.22
CA CYS A 16 2.65 4.48 0.16
C CYS A 16 3.19 4.13 1.57
N ASP A 17 2.30 3.86 2.52
CA ASP A 17 2.68 3.46 3.88
C ASP A 17 3.37 2.08 3.91
N ILE A 18 2.84 1.10 3.18
CA ILE A 18 3.42 -0.25 3.05
C ILE A 18 4.83 -0.19 2.44
N VAL A 19 5.00 0.57 1.35
CA VAL A 19 6.31 0.75 0.70
C VAL A 19 7.31 1.39 1.66
N ARG A 20 6.91 2.42 2.41
CA ARG A 20 7.78 3.05 3.42
C ARG A 20 8.14 2.11 4.56
N ARG A 21 7.20 1.29 5.04
CA ARG A 21 7.44 0.27 6.07
C ARG A 21 8.43 -0.81 5.60
N ALA A 22 8.45 -1.11 4.31
CA ALA A 22 9.42 -2.03 3.70
C ALA A 22 10.83 -1.41 3.53
N GLY A 23 11.02 -0.14 3.91
CA GLY A 23 12.28 0.58 3.75
C GLY A 23 12.53 1.09 2.33
N LEU A 24 11.46 1.25 1.54
CA LEU A 24 11.49 1.70 0.16
C LEU A 24 10.89 3.10 0.03
N VAL A 25 11.14 3.77 -1.11
CA VAL A 25 10.70 5.14 -1.36
C VAL A 25 9.60 5.17 -2.43
N PRO A 26 8.33 5.39 -2.08
CA PRO A 26 7.27 5.52 -3.08
C PRO A 26 7.41 6.83 -3.85
N VAL A 27 7.25 6.78 -5.17
CA VAL A 27 7.30 7.94 -6.07
C VAL A 27 6.23 7.82 -7.15
N GLY A 28 5.82 8.95 -7.73
CA GLY A 28 4.94 8.97 -8.89
C GLY A 28 5.69 8.72 -10.21
N PRO A 29 4.95 8.56 -11.32
CA PRO A 29 5.55 8.45 -12.65
C PRO A 29 6.40 9.68 -12.97
N ASP A 30 7.44 9.46 -13.79
CA ASP A 30 8.37 10.53 -14.23
C ASP A 30 9.11 11.25 -13.08
N GLY A 31 9.19 10.62 -11.90
CA GLY A 31 9.82 11.21 -10.71
C GLY A 31 8.94 12.24 -10.01
N ALA A 32 7.63 12.23 -10.26
CA ALA A 32 6.66 13.01 -9.50
C ALA A 32 6.57 12.55 -8.04
N ASP A 33 5.89 13.37 -7.23
CA ASP A 33 5.60 13.01 -5.84
C ASP A 33 4.72 11.74 -5.75
N ALA A 34 4.80 11.04 -4.63
CA ALA A 34 4.04 9.82 -4.42
C ALA A 34 2.54 10.10 -4.52
N PRO A 35 1.76 9.27 -5.23
CA PRO A 35 0.32 9.48 -5.30
C PRO A 35 -0.30 9.33 -3.91
N GLN A 36 -1.12 10.31 -3.53
CA GLN A 36 -1.83 10.33 -2.24
C GLN A 36 -3.32 10.00 -2.37
N SER A 37 -3.81 9.77 -3.59
CA SER A 37 -5.22 9.44 -3.83
C SER A 37 -5.38 8.53 -5.05
N GLY A 38 -6.53 7.88 -5.13
CA GLY A 38 -6.87 6.87 -6.12
C GLY A 38 -6.43 5.47 -5.71
N VAL A 39 -6.53 4.55 -6.68
CA VAL A 39 -6.15 3.14 -6.51
C VAL A 39 -4.90 2.88 -7.34
N VAL A 40 -3.93 2.15 -6.79
CA VAL A 40 -2.73 1.74 -7.52
C VAL A 40 -3.14 0.79 -8.65
N SER A 41 -2.98 1.25 -9.89
CA SER A 41 -3.18 0.44 -11.09
C SER A 41 -1.95 -0.43 -11.37
N SER A 42 -0.76 0.11 -11.13
CA SER A 42 0.53 -0.54 -11.44
C SER A 42 1.64 -0.05 -10.53
N GLN A 43 2.67 -0.88 -10.35
CA GLN A 43 3.90 -0.52 -9.65
C GLN A 43 5.16 -0.95 -10.41
N ARG A 44 6.28 -0.28 -10.15
CA ARG A 44 7.61 -0.72 -10.58
C ARG A 44 8.69 -0.38 -9.54
N PRO A 45 9.62 -1.29 -9.23
CA PRO A 45 9.68 -2.71 -9.65
C PRO A 45 8.43 -3.51 -9.25
N ILE A 46 8.19 -4.63 -9.93
CA ILE A 46 7.02 -5.49 -9.64
C ILE A 46 7.14 -6.08 -8.23
N GLY A 47 6.02 -6.42 -7.61
CA GLY A 47 6.02 -7.10 -6.31
C GLY A 47 6.88 -8.37 -6.32
N ALA A 48 7.48 -8.69 -5.17
CA ALA A 48 8.41 -9.79 -4.98
C ALA A 48 9.74 -9.68 -5.76
N ALA A 49 10.01 -8.54 -6.43
CA ALA A 49 11.36 -8.25 -6.89
C ALA A 49 12.27 -7.94 -5.69
N GLY A 50 13.50 -8.44 -5.71
CA GLY A 50 14.52 -8.02 -4.76
C GLY A 50 14.97 -6.59 -5.06
N ALA A 51 14.89 -5.70 -4.08
CA ALA A 51 15.36 -4.33 -4.18
C ALA A 51 16.41 -4.02 -3.11
N GLU A 52 17.23 -3.03 -3.41
CA GLU A 52 18.11 -2.41 -2.40
C GLU A 52 17.27 -1.59 -1.43
N GLU A 53 17.70 -1.53 -0.18
CA GLU A 53 17.05 -0.66 0.82
C GLU A 53 17.16 0.80 0.36
N GLY A 54 16.06 1.55 0.47
CA GLY A 54 15.95 2.91 -0.06
C GLY A 54 15.71 3.00 -1.57
N ALA A 55 15.50 1.88 -2.27
CA ALA A 55 15.12 1.93 -3.68
C ALA A 55 13.75 2.60 -3.91
N THR A 56 13.62 3.28 -5.04
CA THR A 56 12.38 3.95 -5.43
C THR A 56 11.40 2.99 -6.08
N VAL A 57 10.15 3.03 -5.63
CA VAL A 57 9.02 2.29 -6.20
C VAL A 57 8.07 3.29 -6.86
N VAL A 58 7.99 3.23 -8.19
CA VAL A 58 7.10 4.04 -9.00
C VAL A 58 5.69 3.47 -8.91
N LEU A 59 4.73 4.28 -8.49
CA LEU A 59 3.33 3.92 -8.37
C LEU A 59 2.49 4.70 -9.38
N TRP A 60 1.71 3.98 -10.19
CA TRP A 60 0.72 4.56 -11.07
C TRP A 60 -0.65 4.38 -10.44
N THR A 61 -1.34 5.49 -10.18
CA THR A 61 -2.71 5.46 -9.70
C THR A 61 -3.69 5.89 -10.78
N HIS A 62 -4.93 5.45 -10.61
CA HIS A 62 -6.05 5.90 -11.40
C HIS A 62 -7.10 6.48 -10.46
N PRO A 63 -7.91 7.45 -10.93
CA PRO A 63 -9.06 7.95 -10.20
C PRO A 63 -10.16 6.88 -10.19
N GLY A 64 -9.92 5.79 -9.46
CA GLY A 64 -10.96 4.89 -9.00
C GLY A 64 -11.72 5.61 -7.90
N ARG A 65 -13.06 5.54 -7.95
CA ARG A 65 -13.95 6.01 -6.89
C ARG A 65 -13.32 5.67 -5.55
N ASP A 66 -12.97 6.71 -4.77
CA ASP A 66 -12.35 6.68 -3.44
C ASP A 66 -12.41 5.31 -2.79
N ALA A 67 -11.25 4.80 -2.37
CA ALA A 67 -10.92 4.20 -1.07
C ALA A 67 -12.07 3.99 -0.02
N ALA A 68 -13.25 3.56 -0.44
CA ALA A 68 -14.42 3.36 0.41
C ALA A 68 -14.42 1.98 1.05
N GLU A 69 -13.46 1.13 0.70
CA GLU A 69 -13.34 -0.23 1.24
C GLU A 69 -11.98 -0.49 1.91
N ALA A 70 -11.21 0.55 2.26
CA ALA A 70 -10.08 0.41 3.18
C ALA A 70 -10.53 0.09 4.64
N LEU A 71 -11.81 -0.22 4.87
CA LEU A 71 -12.39 -0.53 6.18
C LEU A 71 -13.25 -1.82 6.23
N VAL A 72 -13.06 -2.79 5.34
CA VAL A 72 -12.97 -4.16 5.88
C VAL A 72 -11.55 -4.28 6.42
N GLY A 73 -11.31 -3.60 7.55
CA GLY A 73 -10.16 -3.94 8.36
C GLY A 73 -10.25 -5.44 8.66
N PRO A 74 -9.13 -6.18 8.72
CA PRO A 74 -9.18 -7.49 9.32
C PRO A 74 -9.68 -7.27 10.74
N SER A 75 -10.92 -7.63 11.03
CA SER A 75 -11.42 -7.67 12.40
C SER A 75 -10.43 -8.53 13.18
N PRO A 76 -9.65 -7.99 14.13
CA PRO A 76 -9.00 -8.86 15.07
C PRO A 76 -10.05 -9.08 16.15
N THR A 77 -10.64 -10.26 16.09
CA THR A 77 -11.08 -10.96 17.30
C THR A 77 -12.39 -10.45 17.91
N GLU A 78 -13.47 -10.97 17.34
CA GLU A 78 -14.47 -11.66 18.17
C GLU A 78 -13.72 -12.71 19.00
N SER A 79 -13.34 -12.38 20.22
CA SER A 79 -13.12 -13.38 21.28
C SER A 79 -13.52 -12.72 22.59
N ALA A 80 -14.70 -13.16 23.02
CA ALA A 80 -15.04 -13.55 24.39
C ALA A 80 -14.77 -12.49 25.48
N ASP A 81 -15.71 -12.16 26.37
CA ASP A 81 -16.42 -13.12 27.20
C ASP A 81 -17.35 -12.35 28.17
N LEU A 82 -18.60 -12.82 28.30
CA LEU A 82 -19.53 -12.71 29.46
C LEU A 82 -20.25 -11.38 29.81
N ASP A 83 -21.53 -11.37 29.46
CA ASP A 83 -22.71 -10.88 30.22
C ASP A 83 -22.73 -11.42 31.69
N PRO A 84 -23.61 -11.02 32.64
CA PRO A 84 -24.16 -9.72 33.09
C PRO A 84 -23.96 -9.51 34.63
N ALA A 85 -24.38 -8.36 35.18
CA ALA A 85 -25.00 -8.26 36.53
C ALA A 85 -25.76 -6.93 36.71
#